data_AF-A0A369S1A3-F1
#
_entry.id   AF-A0A369S1A3-F1
#
_cell.length_a   1.000
_cell.length_b   1.000
_cell.length_c   1.000
_cell.angle_alpha   90.00
_cell.angle_beta   90.00
_cell.angle_gamma   90.00
#
_symmetry.space_group_name_H-M   'P 1'
#
loop_
_entity.id
_entity.type
_entity.pdbx_description
1 polymer ?
#
loop_
_entity_poly.entity_id
_entity_poly.type
_entity_poly.pdbx_seq_one_letter_code
_entity_poly.pdbx_strand_id
1 'polypeptide(L)'
;MVNAVAITWNSIALMITGITFLLTAEILCKNRFFYYLIGISCGILIALLIIVHYLSGYVPQKSLSRLVLVSGFFGLAYFTEQVVLNFPLIINYYWRPLVIYLGVAGIISFFVCYLYEPPKVDRKRDILKWIIQLLGLVLIYNASYSERMGVGIVVACCVMKWYHDIYSLFMSVLNGFSILRKYLPRYTVPEPRRLLTEAEYEIEGKIATDNALLDLRRYCLSSECNSWELISKLKDPKSFAKFLCGEKDLNDDTMFTWMNDSMFELEENTTRTATQEPDSEVSNTVDSN
;
A
#
# COMPACT_ATOMS: atom_id res chain seq x y z
N MET A 1 -43.48 -29.30 20.14
CA MET A 1 -43.62 -28.31 21.23
C MET A 1 -42.41 -27.40 21.15
N VAL A 2 -42.62 -26.22 20.57
CA VAL A 2 -41.59 -25.21 20.39
C VAL A 2 -41.35 -24.60 21.77
N ASN A 3 -40.20 -24.91 22.38
CA ASN A 3 -39.78 -24.18 23.56
C ASN A 3 -39.64 -22.72 23.14
N ALA A 4 -40.58 -21.88 23.56
CA ALA A 4 -40.42 -20.44 23.52
C ALA A 4 -39.23 -20.12 24.42
N VAL A 5 -38.05 -20.05 23.80
CA VAL A 5 -36.80 -19.69 24.44
C VAL A 5 -36.96 -18.26 24.93
N ALA A 6 -37.17 -18.10 26.23
CA ALA A 6 -37.14 -16.79 26.85
C ALA A 6 -35.74 -16.22 26.65
N ILE A 7 -35.61 -15.24 25.75
CA ILE A 7 -34.39 -14.46 25.61
C ILE A 7 -34.18 -13.77 26.96
N THR A 8 -33.26 -14.28 27.76
CA THR A 8 -32.99 -13.68 29.08
C THR A 8 -32.27 -12.36 28.88
N TRP A 9 -32.59 -11.37 29.70
CA TRP A 9 -31.93 -10.06 29.70
C TRP A 9 -30.40 -10.18 29.82
N ASN A 10 -29.92 -11.20 30.53
CA ASN A 10 -28.50 -11.48 30.73
C ASN A 10 -27.80 -11.87 29.42
N SER A 11 -28.44 -12.67 28.57
CA SER A 11 -27.88 -13.05 27.26
C SER A 11 -27.72 -11.83 26.35
N ILE A 12 -28.70 -10.92 26.34
CA ILE A 12 -28.62 -9.67 25.59
C ILE A 12 -27.49 -8.78 26.12
N ALA A 13 -27.39 -8.64 27.45
CA ALA A 13 -26.34 -7.85 28.08
C ALA A 13 -24.92 -8.38 27.75
N LEU A 14 -24.74 -9.71 27.74
CA LEU A 14 -23.47 -10.35 27.36
C LEU A 14 -23.13 -10.10 25.88
N MET A 15 -24.13 -10.14 25.00
CA MET A 15 -23.94 -9.87 23.57
C MET A 15 -23.51 -8.41 23.33
N ILE A 16 -24.19 -7.45 23.98
CA ILE A 16 -23.82 -6.03 23.90
C ILE A 16 -22.40 -5.83 24.43
N THR A 17 -22.07 -6.43 25.57
CA THR A 17 -20.73 -6.33 26.18
C THR A 17 -19.66 -6.87 25.23
N GLY A 18 -19.88 -8.03 24.61
CA GLY A 18 -18.96 -8.61 23.62
C GLY A 18 -18.76 -7.72 22.40
N ILE A 19 -19.83 -7.11 21.87
CA ILE A 19 -19.76 -6.15 20.75
C ILE A 19 -18.97 -4.90 21.16
N THR A 20 -19.19 -4.35 22.36
CA THR A 20 -18.45 -3.18 22.83
C THR A 20 -16.94 -3.45 22.94
N PHE A 21 -16.53 -4.66 23.33
CA PHE A 21 -15.11 -5.04 23.34
C PHE A 21 -14.52 -5.11 21.94
N LEU A 22 -15.25 -5.66 20.95
CA LEU A 22 -14.77 -5.70 19.56
C LEU A 22 -14.53 -4.31 19.00
N LEU A 23 -15.46 -3.37 19.25
CA LEU A 23 -15.38 -2.00 18.73
C LEU A 23 -14.31 -1.17 19.47
N THR A 24 -14.22 -1.32 20.79
CA THR A 24 -13.34 -0.48 21.61
C THR A 24 -11.93 -1.04 21.74
N ALA A 25 -11.65 -2.26 21.26
CA ALA A 25 -10.35 -2.93 21.40
C ALA A 25 -9.15 -2.04 21.01
N GLU A 26 -9.26 -1.25 19.94
CA GLU A 26 -8.19 -0.36 19.50
C GLU A 26 -7.99 0.86 20.40
N ILE A 27 -9.08 1.41 20.91
CA ILE A 27 -9.06 2.57 21.81
C ILE A 27 -8.51 2.14 23.18
N LEU A 28 -8.94 0.97 23.66
CA LEU A 28 -8.51 0.38 24.93
C LEU A 28 -7.02 0.05 24.93
N CYS A 29 -6.50 -0.57 23.85
CA CYS A 29 -5.07 -0.90 23.73
C CYS A 29 -4.15 0.32 23.56
N LYS A 30 -4.67 1.48 23.16
CA LYS A 30 -3.89 2.73 23.11
C LYS A 30 -3.77 3.39 24.49
N ASN A 31 -4.69 3.09 25.40
CA ASN A 31 -4.69 3.69 26.73
C ASN A 31 -3.75 2.94 27.69
N ARG A 32 -2.79 3.66 28.28
CA ARG A 32 -1.82 3.10 29.24
C ARG A 32 -2.47 2.53 30.49
N PHE A 33 -3.56 3.16 30.97
CA PHE A 33 -4.29 2.69 32.15
C PHE A 33 -4.85 1.28 31.98
N PHE A 34 -5.33 0.95 30.78
CA PHE A 34 -5.94 -0.34 30.51
C PHE A 34 -4.93 -1.49 30.57
N TYR A 35 -3.69 -1.26 30.16
CA TYR A 35 -2.60 -2.24 30.28
C TYR A 35 -2.34 -2.62 31.74
N TYR A 36 -2.26 -1.63 32.63
CA TYR A 36 -2.06 -1.88 34.05
C TYR A 36 -3.25 -2.61 34.68
N LEU A 37 -4.49 -2.25 34.30
CA LEU A 37 -5.69 -2.93 34.80
C LEU A 37 -5.73 -4.42 34.43
N ILE A 38 -5.34 -4.77 33.20
CA ILE A 38 -5.24 -6.17 32.77
C ILE A 38 -4.14 -6.91 33.52
N GLY A 39 -2.99 -6.27 33.75
CA GLY A 39 -1.91 -6.88 34.53
C GLY A 39 -2.34 -7.15 35.97
N ILE A 40 -2.99 -6.17 36.60
CA ILE A 40 -3.49 -6.28 37.97
C ILE A 40 -4.57 -7.36 38.08
N SER A 41 -5.54 -7.40 37.14
CA SER A 41 -6.60 -8.41 37.17
C SER A 41 -6.05 -9.82 36.95
N CYS A 42 -5.09 -9.99 36.05
CA CYS A 42 -4.40 -11.26 35.83
C CYS A 42 -3.63 -11.71 37.09
N GLY A 43 -2.92 -10.79 37.76
CA GLY A 43 -2.24 -11.07 39.03
C GLY A 43 -3.19 -11.48 40.15
N ILE A 44 -4.32 -10.79 40.28
CA ILE A 44 -5.37 -11.14 41.26
C ILE A 44 -5.97 -12.53 40.96
N LEU A 45 -6.19 -12.86 39.68
CA LEU A 45 -6.68 -14.18 39.28
C LEU A 45 -5.68 -15.30 39.63
N ILE A 46 -4.39 -15.08 39.36
CA ILE A 46 -3.33 -16.03 39.70
C ILE A 46 -3.27 -16.24 41.22
N ALA A 47 -3.35 -15.16 41.99
CA ALA A 47 -3.37 -15.24 43.45
C ALA A 47 -4.60 -16.01 43.98
N LEU A 48 -5.77 -15.76 43.39
CA LEU A 48 -6.99 -16.50 43.71
C LEU A 48 -6.83 -18.00 43.42
N LEU A 49 -6.27 -18.36 42.26
CA LEU A 49 -6.01 -19.77 41.93
C LEU A 49 -5.05 -20.45 42.91
N ILE A 50 -3.98 -19.76 43.36
CA ILE A 50 -3.05 -20.29 44.36
C ILE A 50 -3.77 -20.54 45.70
N ILE A 51 -4.62 -19.61 46.14
CA ILE A 51 -5.39 -19.75 47.38
C ILE A 51 -6.33 -20.95 47.30
N VAL A 52 -7.07 -21.08 46.20
CA VAL A 52 -8.00 -22.20 46.00
C VAL A 52 -7.23 -23.53 45.95
N HIS A 53 -6.07 -23.57 45.28
CA HIS A 53 -5.21 -24.74 45.27
C HIS A 53 -4.71 -25.12 46.68
N TYR A 54 -4.29 -24.12 47.47
CA TYR A 54 -3.85 -24.36 48.85
C TYR A 54 -4.99 -24.88 49.74
N LEU A 55 -6.19 -24.31 49.62
CA LEU A 55 -7.40 -24.76 50.32
C LEU A 55 -7.80 -26.20 49.95
N SER A 56 -7.54 -26.63 48.71
CA SER A 56 -7.77 -28.01 48.26
C SER A 56 -7.00 -29.04 49.07
N GLY A 57 -5.82 -28.69 49.58
CA GLY A 57 -4.99 -29.60 50.38
C GLY A 57 -5.62 -29.96 51.72
N TYR A 58 -6.56 -29.15 52.21
CA TYR A 58 -7.22 -29.33 53.51
C TYR A 58 -8.53 -30.13 53.42
N VAL A 59 -9.02 -30.43 52.21
CA VAL A 59 -10.17 -31.30 52.00
C VAL A 59 -9.71 -32.76 52.00
N PRO A 60 -10.12 -33.59 52.98
CA PRO A 60 -9.57 -34.93 53.17
C PRO A 60 -10.19 -35.91 52.17
N GLN A 61 -9.67 -35.95 50.94
CA GLN A 61 -9.96 -37.02 49.97
C GLN A 61 -8.68 -37.77 49.59
N LYS A 62 -8.39 -38.84 50.35
CA LYS A 62 -7.16 -39.64 50.29
C LYS A 62 -6.88 -40.36 48.94
N SER A 63 -7.70 -40.18 47.91
CA SER A 63 -7.51 -40.80 46.58
C SER A 63 -7.40 -39.78 45.42
N LEU A 64 -7.97 -38.57 45.57
CA LEU A 64 -8.23 -37.69 44.43
C LEU A 64 -7.09 -36.69 44.11
N SER A 65 -6.19 -36.41 45.05
CA SER A 65 -5.10 -35.45 44.81
C SER A 65 -4.07 -35.91 43.76
N ARG A 66 -3.91 -37.24 43.57
CA ARG A 66 -2.99 -37.80 42.57
C ARG A 66 -3.59 -37.87 41.15
N LEU A 67 -4.91 -37.91 41.01
CA LEU A 67 -5.57 -37.89 39.69
C LEU A 67 -5.65 -36.48 39.09
N VAL A 68 -5.76 -35.46 39.93
CA VAL A 68 -5.79 -34.04 39.50
C VAL A 68 -4.42 -33.56 39.01
N LEU A 69 -3.33 -34.10 39.54
CA LEU A 69 -1.96 -33.79 39.08
C LEU A 69 -1.66 -34.37 37.68
N VAL A 70 -2.34 -35.44 37.28
CA VAL A 70 -2.18 -36.10 35.97
C VAL A 70 -3.12 -35.49 34.91
N SER A 71 -4.25 -34.94 35.33
CA SER A 71 -5.23 -34.28 34.45
C SER A 71 -4.94 -32.78 34.37
N GLY A 72 -4.17 -32.33 33.38
CA GLY A 72 -3.78 -30.91 33.21
C GLY A 72 -4.94 -29.89 33.22
N PHE A 73 -5.33 -29.36 32.06
CA PHE A 73 -6.37 -28.32 31.98
C PHE A 73 -7.76 -28.80 32.43
N PHE A 74 -8.11 -30.06 32.14
CA PHE A 74 -9.41 -30.63 32.48
C PHE A 74 -9.56 -30.92 33.98
N GLY A 75 -8.47 -31.24 34.69
CA GLY A 75 -8.48 -31.39 36.14
C GLY A 75 -8.70 -30.06 36.84
N LEU A 76 -8.11 -28.98 36.29
CA LEU A 76 -8.33 -27.62 36.78
C LEU A 76 -9.79 -27.17 36.57
N ALA A 77 -10.39 -27.45 35.41
CA ALA A 77 -11.78 -27.09 35.10
C ALA A 77 -12.79 -27.81 36.02
N TYR A 78 -12.64 -29.13 36.19
CA TYR A 78 -13.47 -29.90 37.12
C TYR A 78 -13.31 -29.42 38.57
N PHE A 79 -12.09 -29.06 38.94
CA PHE A 79 -11.80 -28.52 40.26
C PHE A 79 -12.43 -27.15 40.48
N THR A 80 -12.39 -26.26 39.48
CA THR A 80 -13.09 -24.96 39.56
C THR A 80 -14.59 -25.13 39.74
N GLU A 81 -15.21 -26.12 39.09
CA GLU A 81 -16.64 -26.41 39.22
C GLU A 81 -17.00 -26.83 40.65
N GLN A 82 -16.17 -27.70 41.28
CA GLN A 82 -16.38 -28.13 42.66
C GLN A 82 -16.24 -26.98 43.67
N VAL A 83 -15.34 -26.04 43.41
CA VAL A 83 -15.18 -24.85 44.25
C VAL A 83 -16.36 -23.91 44.02
N VAL A 84 -16.82 -23.71 42.78
CA VAL A 84 -18.04 -22.93 42.43
C VAL A 84 -19.23 -23.34 43.28
N LEU A 85 -19.46 -24.64 43.42
CA LEU A 85 -20.57 -25.19 44.19
C LEU A 85 -20.44 -25.00 45.72
N ASN A 86 -19.21 -24.92 46.23
CA ASN A 86 -18.93 -24.86 47.68
C ASN A 86 -18.39 -23.49 48.16
N PHE A 87 -18.23 -22.49 47.29
CA PHE A 87 -17.73 -21.15 47.65
C PHE A 87 -18.43 -20.48 48.84
N PRO A 88 -19.77 -20.49 48.97
CA PRO A 88 -20.41 -19.75 50.04
C PRO A 88 -20.01 -20.28 51.42
N LEU A 89 -19.71 -21.58 51.55
CA LEU A 89 -19.23 -22.18 52.80
C LEU A 89 -17.77 -21.79 53.10
N ILE A 90 -16.92 -21.79 52.07
CA ILE A 90 -15.49 -21.46 52.19
C ILE A 90 -15.30 -19.99 52.54
N ILE A 91 -16.03 -19.09 51.87
CA ILE A 91 -15.99 -17.65 52.13
C ILE A 91 -16.43 -17.36 53.56
N ASN A 92 -17.55 -17.93 54.02
CA ASN A 92 -18.08 -17.58 55.33
C ASN A 92 -17.14 -18.02 56.47
N TYR A 93 -16.46 -19.17 56.29
CA TYR A 93 -15.52 -19.68 57.28
C TYR A 93 -14.13 -19.00 57.23
N TYR A 94 -13.63 -18.62 56.04
CA TYR A 94 -12.26 -18.12 55.85
C TYR A 94 -12.17 -16.67 55.30
N TRP A 95 -13.20 -15.84 55.44
CA TRP A 95 -13.21 -14.51 54.80
C TRP A 95 -12.05 -13.59 55.23
N ARG A 96 -11.66 -13.60 56.51
CA ARG A 96 -10.58 -12.74 57.04
C ARG A 96 -9.21 -13.03 56.40
N PRO A 97 -8.67 -14.26 56.45
CA PRO A 97 -7.40 -14.55 55.78
C PRO A 97 -7.50 -14.36 54.26
N LEU A 98 -8.64 -14.67 53.65
CA LEU A 98 -8.84 -14.49 52.22
C LEU A 98 -8.66 -13.03 51.79
N VAL A 99 -9.27 -12.08 52.51
CA VAL A 99 -9.13 -10.64 52.21
C VAL A 99 -7.68 -10.16 52.40
N ILE A 100 -7.00 -10.62 53.44
CA ILE A 100 -5.59 -10.23 53.70
C ILE A 100 -4.68 -10.74 52.57
N TYR A 101 -4.82 -12.01 52.19
CA TYR A 101 -4.04 -12.59 51.09
C TYR A 101 -4.33 -11.90 49.75
N LEU A 102 -5.60 -11.61 49.46
CA LEU A 102 -5.99 -10.90 48.24
C LEU A 102 -5.43 -9.47 48.22
N GLY A 103 -5.43 -8.79 49.37
CA GLY A 103 -4.85 -7.46 49.53
C GLY A 103 -3.33 -7.46 49.29
N VAL A 104 -2.60 -8.36 49.95
CA VAL A 104 -1.13 -8.49 49.76
C VAL A 104 -0.79 -8.86 48.33
N ALA A 105 -1.50 -9.84 47.74
CA ALA A 105 -1.27 -10.24 46.36
C ALA A 105 -1.63 -9.14 45.35
N GLY A 106 -2.67 -8.34 45.63
CA GLY A 106 -3.03 -7.15 44.85
C GLY A 106 -1.93 -6.09 44.88
N ILE A 107 -1.35 -5.81 46.06
CA ILE A 107 -0.24 -4.87 46.22
C ILE A 107 1.00 -5.37 45.47
N ILE A 108 1.36 -6.66 45.61
CA ILE A 108 2.48 -7.26 44.88
C ILE A 108 2.24 -7.18 43.36
N SER A 109 1.04 -7.53 42.90
CA SER A 109 0.67 -7.45 41.48
C SER A 109 0.76 -6.01 40.97
N PHE A 110 0.35 -5.02 41.77
CA PHE A 110 0.49 -3.60 41.43
C PHE A 110 1.96 -3.19 41.30
N PHE A 111 2.82 -3.58 42.25
CA PHE A 111 4.27 -3.31 42.20
C PHE A 111 4.93 -3.97 40.99
N VAL A 112 4.61 -5.23 40.71
CA VAL A 112 5.13 -5.95 39.54
C VAL A 112 4.67 -5.27 38.25
N CYS A 113 3.38 -4.95 38.14
CA CYS A 113 2.85 -4.27 36.95
C CYS A 113 3.40 -2.84 36.77
N TYR A 114 3.71 -2.13 37.86
CA TYR A 114 4.35 -0.82 37.79
C TYR A 114 5.80 -0.92 37.28
N LEU A 115 6.50 -2.00 37.62
CA LEU A 115 7.86 -2.25 37.18
C LEU A 115 7.94 -2.68 35.70
N TYR A 116 6.92 -3.37 35.20
CA TYR A 116 6.81 -3.72 33.78
C TYR A 116 6.35 -2.51 32.97
N GLU A 117 7.31 -1.73 32.46
CA GLU A 117 7.04 -0.56 31.61
C GLU A 117 6.18 -0.97 30.39
N PRO A 118 5.14 -0.19 30.03
CA PRO A 118 4.24 -0.53 28.94
C PRO A 118 5.04 -0.73 27.65
N PRO A 119 4.80 -1.84 26.94
CA PRO A 119 5.64 -2.24 25.83
C PRO A 119 5.58 -1.19 24.72
N LYS A 120 6.72 -0.56 24.43
CA LYS A 120 6.90 0.39 23.33
C LYS A 120 6.80 -0.27 21.94
N VAL A 121 6.90 -1.60 21.88
CA VAL A 121 6.90 -2.38 20.64
C VAL A 121 5.47 -2.64 20.15
N ASP A 122 5.17 -2.23 18.91
CA ASP A 122 3.84 -2.35 18.29
C ASP A 122 3.28 -3.78 18.32
N ARG A 123 4.13 -4.80 18.16
CA ARG A 123 3.75 -6.22 18.15
C ARG A 123 3.02 -6.66 19.42
N LYS A 124 3.48 -6.24 20.61
CA LYS A 124 2.86 -6.64 21.88
C LYS A 124 1.48 -6.01 22.04
N ARG A 125 1.31 -4.78 21.54
CA ARG A 125 0.01 -4.08 21.52
C ARG A 125 -0.97 -4.77 20.58
N ASP A 126 -0.49 -5.25 19.44
CA ASP A 126 -1.37 -5.97 18.51
C ASP A 126 -1.81 -7.31 19.08
N ILE A 127 -0.91 -8.08 19.70
CA ILE A 127 -1.28 -9.33 20.41
C ILE A 127 -2.36 -9.04 21.47
N LEU A 128 -2.23 -7.95 22.23
CA LEU A 128 -3.24 -7.57 23.22
C LEU A 128 -4.60 -7.24 22.58
N LYS A 129 -4.60 -6.54 21.42
CA LYS A 129 -5.84 -6.31 20.65
C LYS A 129 -6.48 -7.63 20.21
N TRP A 130 -5.69 -8.58 19.71
CA TRP A 130 -6.17 -9.90 19.31
C TRP A 130 -6.81 -10.64 20.49
N ILE A 131 -6.21 -10.59 21.67
CA ILE A 131 -6.76 -11.21 22.89
C ILE A 131 -8.10 -10.59 23.27
N ILE A 132 -8.22 -9.25 23.27
CA ILE A 132 -9.50 -8.57 23.59
C ILE A 132 -10.56 -8.88 22.54
N GLN A 133 -10.19 -8.94 21.27
CA GLN A 133 -11.11 -9.29 20.19
C GLN A 133 -11.59 -10.73 20.30
N LEU A 134 -10.69 -11.67 20.61
CA LEU A 134 -11.04 -13.07 20.85
C LEU A 134 -11.92 -13.20 22.09
N LEU A 135 -11.64 -12.45 23.16
CA LEU A 135 -12.48 -12.42 24.35
C LEU A 135 -13.90 -11.94 24.03
N GLY A 136 -14.02 -10.83 23.29
CA GLY A 136 -15.33 -10.34 22.82
C GLY A 136 -16.09 -11.38 21.98
N LEU A 137 -15.37 -12.12 21.14
CA LEU A 137 -15.93 -13.19 20.31
C LEU A 137 -16.46 -14.36 21.14
N VAL A 138 -15.70 -14.77 22.17
CA VAL A 138 -16.11 -15.82 23.11
C VAL A 138 -17.33 -15.38 23.91
N LEU A 139 -17.40 -14.11 24.34
CA LEU A 139 -18.58 -13.56 25.01
C LEU A 139 -19.82 -13.61 24.10
N ILE A 140 -19.68 -13.22 22.83
CA ILE A 140 -20.78 -13.29 21.85
C ILE A 140 -21.22 -14.74 21.60
N TYR A 141 -20.27 -15.67 21.49
CA TYR A 141 -20.57 -17.08 21.31
C TYR A 141 -21.35 -17.65 22.51
N ASN A 142 -20.92 -17.37 23.74
CA ASN A 142 -21.63 -17.79 24.95
C ASN A 142 -22.98 -17.08 25.13
N ALA A 143 -23.14 -15.87 24.61
CA ALA A 143 -24.40 -15.14 24.63
C ALA A 143 -25.44 -15.73 23.66
N SER A 144 -24.99 -16.42 22.60
CA SER A 144 -25.88 -16.96 21.59
C SER A 144 -26.49 -18.30 22.01
N TYR A 145 -27.80 -18.28 22.25
CA TYR A 145 -28.56 -19.47 22.63
C TYR A 145 -28.65 -20.53 21.52
N SER A 146 -28.53 -20.13 20.25
CA SER A 146 -28.45 -21.05 19.11
C SER A 146 -27.02 -21.14 18.59
N GLU A 147 -26.49 -22.36 18.50
CA GLU A 147 -25.17 -22.65 17.95
C GLU A 147 -25.00 -22.08 16.53
N ARG A 148 -26.07 -22.07 15.74
CA ARG A 148 -26.05 -21.60 14.34
C ARG A 148 -25.95 -20.08 14.23
N MET A 149 -26.63 -19.34 15.10
CA MET A 149 -26.59 -17.87 15.09
C MET A 149 -25.27 -17.34 15.66
N GLY A 150 -24.73 -17.99 16.69
CA GLY A 150 -23.46 -17.59 17.30
C GLY A 150 -22.32 -17.71 16.31
N VAL A 151 -22.23 -18.85 15.62
CA VAL A 151 -21.23 -19.06 14.56
C VAL A 151 -21.44 -18.08 13.40
N GLY A 152 -22.68 -17.81 13.00
CA GLY A 152 -22.99 -16.83 11.95
C GLY A 152 -22.50 -15.43 12.27
N ILE A 153 -22.73 -14.94 13.49
CA ILE A 153 -22.28 -13.60 13.94
C ILE A 153 -20.75 -13.55 14.03
N VAL A 154 -20.12 -14.61 14.56
CA VAL A 154 -18.67 -14.74 14.64
C VAL A 154 -18.03 -14.68 13.25
N VAL A 155 -18.55 -15.47 12.30
CA VAL A 155 -18.07 -15.49 10.91
C VAL A 155 -18.29 -14.14 10.24
N ALA A 156 -19.46 -13.52 10.42
CA ALA A 156 -19.74 -12.20 9.86
C ALA A 156 -18.76 -11.12 10.37
N CYS A 157 -18.45 -11.11 11.66
CA CYS A 157 -17.45 -10.20 12.23
C CYS A 157 -16.03 -10.46 11.69
N CYS A 158 -15.64 -11.73 11.55
CA CYS A 158 -14.36 -12.11 10.94
C CYS A 158 -14.27 -11.66 9.47
N VAL A 159 -15.33 -11.87 8.69
CA VAL A 159 -15.38 -11.47 7.28
C VAL A 159 -15.32 -9.95 7.13
N MET A 160 -16.04 -9.19 7.95
CA MET A 160 -16.00 -7.72 7.94
C MET A 160 -14.59 -7.18 8.23
N LYS A 161 -13.92 -7.74 9.24
CA LYS A 161 -12.57 -7.34 9.61
C LYS A 161 -11.56 -7.73 8.52
N TRP A 162 -11.69 -8.94 7.99
CA TRP A 162 -10.84 -9.44 6.91
C TRP A 162 -11.01 -8.63 5.62
N TYR A 163 -12.23 -8.21 5.29
CA TYR A 163 -12.52 -7.36 4.14
C TYR A 163 -11.85 -5.98 4.27
N HIS A 164 -11.89 -5.37 5.47
CA HIS A 164 -11.23 -4.09 5.72
C HIS A 164 -9.70 -4.19 5.61
N ASP A 165 -9.09 -5.21 6.20
CA ASP A 165 -7.64 -5.44 6.16
C ASP A 165 -7.16 -5.76 4.72
N ILE A 166 -7.92 -6.59 3.98
CA ILE A 166 -7.67 -6.87 2.56
C ILE A 166 -7.79 -5.61 1.71
N TYR A 167 -8.81 -4.79 1.93
CA TYR A 167 -8.98 -3.56 1.15
C TYR A 167 -7.84 -2.57 1.40
N SER A 168 -7.38 -2.43 2.65
CA SER A 168 -6.23 -1.59 3.00
C SER A 168 -4.93 -2.09 2.34
N LEU A 169 -4.66 -3.40 2.41
CA LEU A 169 -3.52 -4.02 1.74
C LEU A 169 -3.62 -3.88 0.21
N PHE A 170 -4.80 -4.09 -0.36
CA PHE A 170 -5.04 -3.97 -1.80
C PHE A 170 -4.80 -2.54 -2.28
N MET A 171 -5.29 -1.53 -1.55
CA MET A 171 -5.02 -0.12 -1.86
C MET A 171 -3.54 0.24 -1.67
N SER A 172 -2.87 -0.31 -0.67
CA SER A 172 -1.43 -0.14 -0.47
C SER A 172 -0.60 -0.77 -1.59
N VAL A 173 -0.99 -1.96 -2.06
CA VAL A 173 -0.36 -2.66 -3.20
C VAL A 173 -0.63 -1.95 -4.51
N LEU A 174 -1.84 -1.43 -4.75
CA LEU A 174 -2.15 -0.63 -5.93
C LEU A 174 -1.36 0.68 -5.95
N ASN A 175 -1.20 1.35 -4.80
CA ASN A 175 -0.34 2.52 -4.67
C ASN A 175 1.14 2.15 -4.85
N GLY A 176 1.59 1.03 -4.30
CA GLY A 176 2.94 0.51 -4.53
C GLY A 176 3.19 0.17 -6.00
N PHE A 177 2.20 -0.40 -6.68
CA PHE A 177 2.24 -0.72 -8.10
C PHE A 177 2.18 0.54 -8.98
N SER A 178 1.45 1.57 -8.60
CA SER A 178 1.43 2.85 -9.32
C SER A 178 2.76 3.60 -9.17
N ILE A 179 3.38 3.53 -7.99
CA ILE A 179 4.74 4.03 -7.74
C ILE A 179 5.76 3.21 -8.54
N LEU A 180 5.69 1.88 -8.47
CA LEU A 180 6.56 0.99 -9.24
C LEU A 180 6.37 1.19 -10.75
N ARG A 181 5.16 1.47 -11.23
CA ARG A 181 4.89 1.83 -12.64
C ARG A 181 5.50 3.17 -13.02
N LYS A 182 5.69 4.09 -12.07
CA LYS A 182 6.38 5.38 -12.27
C LYS A 182 7.90 5.23 -12.28
N TYR A 183 8.44 4.24 -11.57
CA TYR A 183 9.88 3.91 -11.51
C TYR A 183 10.30 2.77 -12.44
N LEU A 184 9.35 2.04 -13.04
CA LEU A 184 9.61 1.09 -14.10
C LEU A 184 10.20 1.90 -15.26
N PRO A 185 11.33 1.47 -15.84
CA PRO A 185 11.97 2.22 -16.89
C PRO A 185 10.96 2.44 -18.02
N ARG A 186 10.82 3.71 -18.40
CA ARG A 186 10.04 4.21 -19.53
C ARG A 186 10.67 3.77 -20.86
N TYR A 187 11.13 2.52 -20.93
CA TYR A 187 11.95 1.97 -22.01
C TYR A 187 11.13 1.73 -23.29
N THR A 188 9.81 1.81 -23.20
CA THR A 188 8.91 1.59 -24.34
C THR A 188 8.43 2.86 -25.03
N VAL A 189 8.87 4.04 -24.59
CA VAL A 189 8.56 5.31 -25.26
C VAL A 189 9.88 6.02 -25.58
N PRO A 190 10.43 5.90 -26.80
CA PRO A 190 11.62 6.65 -27.17
C PRO A 190 11.34 8.14 -26.99
N GLU A 191 12.28 8.85 -26.34
CA GLU A 191 12.20 10.30 -26.17
C GLU A 191 12.06 10.98 -27.54
N PRO A 192 11.23 12.04 -27.65
CA PRO A 192 11.12 12.80 -28.87
C PRO A 192 12.52 13.33 -29.23
N ARG A 193 13.05 12.89 -30.38
CA ARG A 193 14.39 13.28 -30.83
C ARG A 193 14.43 14.80 -30.95
N ARG A 194 15.50 15.40 -30.42
CA ARG A 194 15.78 16.83 -30.59
C ARG A 194 15.80 17.15 -32.08
N LEU A 195 15.08 18.21 -32.49
CA LEU A 195 15.18 18.72 -33.84
C LEU A 195 16.63 19.16 -34.10
N LEU A 196 17.12 18.91 -35.31
CA LEU A 196 18.45 19.35 -35.72
C LEU A 196 18.52 20.87 -35.68
N THR A 197 19.66 21.41 -35.25
CA THR A 197 19.92 22.84 -35.42
C THR A 197 20.13 23.17 -36.90
N GLU A 198 19.91 24.42 -37.29
CA GLU A 198 20.07 24.86 -38.69
C GLU A 198 21.48 24.58 -39.21
N ALA A 199 22.52 24.86 -38.42
CA ALA A 199 23.90 24.55 -38.77
C ALA A 199 24.16 23.04 -38.93
N GLU A 200 23.60 22.19 -38.05
CA GLU A 200 23.70 20.73 -38.18
C GLU A 200 22.97 20.23 -39.45
N TYR A 201 21.82 20.83 -39.77
CA TYR A 201 21.03 20.51 -40.96
C TYR A 201 21.77 20.87 -42.25
N GLU A 202 22.41 22.04 -42.32
CA GLU A 202 23.22 22.43 -43.48
C GLU A 202 24.39 21.47 -43.71
N ILE A 203 25.06 21.05 -42.64
CA ILE A 203 26.21 20.14 -42.73
C ILE A 203 25.74 18.75 -43.17
N GLU A 204 24.70 18.21 -42.55
CA GLU A 204 24.16 16.89 -42.90
C GLU A 204 23.57 16.90 -44.31
N GLY A 205 22.96 18.01 -44.73
CA GLY A 205 22.53 18.26 -46.10
C GLY A 205 23.67 18.17 -47.10
N LYS A 206 24.79 18.89 -46.87
CA LYS A 206 25.97 18.84 -47.75
C LYS A 206 26.53 17.42 -47.87
N ILE A 207 26.69 16.73 -46.75
CA ILE A 207 27.23 15.36 -46.73
C ILE A 207 26.29 14.38 -47.46
N ALA A 208 24.98 14.48 -47.23
CA ALA A 208 24.00 13.64 -47.90
C ALA A 208 23.95 13.90 -49.42
N THR A 209 24.01 15.17 -49.83
CA THR A 209 24.07 15.57 -51.24
C THR A 209 25.33 15.07 -51.92
N ASP A 210 26.50 15.25 -51.31
CA ASP A 210 27.78 14.76 -51.86
C ASP A 210 27.76 13.23 -52.06
N ASN A 211 27.27 12.49 -51.07
CA ASN A 211 27.12 11.04 -51.17
C ASN A 211 26.14 10.63 -52.28
N ALA A 212 24.99 11.30 -52.37
CA ALA A 212 23.99 11.03 -53.40
C ALA A 212 24.52 11.35 -54.81
N LEU A 213 25.30 12.42 -54.97
CA LEU A 213 25.94 12.77 -56.25
C LEU A 213 27.02 11.74 -56.65
N LEU A 214 27.79 11.22 -55.69
CA LEU A 214 28.72 10.13 -55.94
C LEU A 214 28.02 8.84 -56.38
N ASP A 215 26.92 8.49 -55.71
CA ASP A 215 26.12 7.32 -56.06
C ASP A 215 25.44 7.49 -57.43
N LEU A 216 24.96 8.70 -57.75
CA LEU A 216 24.47 9.06 -59.08
C LEU A 216 25.55 8.86 -60.15
N ARG A 217 26.78 9.33 -59.90
CA ARG A 217 27.90 9.16 -60.84
C ARG A 217 28.22 7.68 -61.06
N ARG A 218 28.26 6.89 -59.98
CA ARG A 218 28.48 5.43 -60.08
C ARG A 218 27.38 4.75 -60.89
N TYR A 219 26.12 5.12 -60.66
CA TYR A 219 24.99 4.57 -61.39
C TYR A 219 25.05 4.92 -62.88
N CYS A 220 25.33 6.18 -63.22
CA CYS A 220 25.41 6.61 -64.62
C CYS A 220 26.62 6.01 -65.38
N LEU A 221 27.68 5.62 -64.68
CA LEU A 221 28.83 4.92 -65.26
C LEU A 221 28.64 3.39 -65.33
N SER A 222 27.63 2.84 -64.65
CA SER A 222 27.33 1.41 -64.69
C SER A 222 26.57 1.05 -65.97
N SER A 223 26.68 -0.21 -66.39
CA SER A 223 25.98 -0.74 -67.57
C SER A 223 24.46 -0.86 -67.40
N GLU A 224 23.93 -0.57 -66.21
CA GLU A 224 22.50 -0.66 -65.89
C GLU A 224 21.75 0.64 -66.18
N CYS A 225 22.46 1.75 -66.44
CA CYS A 225 21.85 3.04 -66.74
C CYS A 225 21.46 3.16 -68.22
N ASN A 226 20.19 3.51 -68.50
CA ASN A 226 19.76 3.90 -69.83
C ASN A 226 20.18 5.35 -70.12
N SER A 227 21.41 5.53 -70.61
CA SER A 227 22.02 6.85 -70.82
C SER A 227 21.23 7.73 -71.80
N TRP A 228 20.60 7.16 -72.82
CA TRP A 228 19.86 7.93 -73.84
C TRP A 228 18.53 8.45 -73.33
N GLU A 229 17.82 7.66 -72.52
CA GLU A 229 16.60 8.11 -71.85
C GLU A 229 16.91 9.24 -70.85
N LEU A 230 17.99 9.08 -70.07
CA LEU A 230 18.45 10.10 -69.13
C LEU A 230 18.74 11.43 -69.85
N ILE A 231 19.55 11.40 -70.93
CA ILE A 231 19.92 12.60 -71.70
C ILE A 231 18.69 13.33 -72.25
N SER A 232 17.66 12.60 -72.68
CA SER A 232 16.43 13.22 -73.20
C SER A 232 15.62 14.01 -72.17
N LYS A 233 15.78 13.69 -70.88
CA LYS A 233 15.07 14.36 -69.78
C LYS A 233 15.85 15.53 -69.18
N LEU A 234 17.12 15.69 -69.55
CA LEU A 234 18.00 16.70 -68.98
C LEU A 234 17.83 18.06 -69.63
N LYS A 235 17.82 19.11 -68.80
CA LYS A 235 17.78 20.52 -69.26
C LYS A 235 19.08 20.95 -69.95
N ASP A 236 20.23 20.51 -69.43
CA ASP A 236 21.55 20.77 -70.03
C ASP A 236 22.44 19.51 -70.00
N PRO A 237 22.49 18.75 -71.09
CA PRO A 237 23.26 17.50 -71.16
C PRO A 237 24.78 17.75 -71.19
N LYS A 238 25.25 18.93 -71.61
CA LYS A 238 26.68 19.21 -71.73
C LYS A 238 27.31 19.42 -70.35
N SER A 239 26.65 20.18 -69.49
CA SER A 239 27.10 20.39 -68.11
C SER A 239 27.05 19.10 -67.29
N PHE A 240 26.05 18.24 -67.54
CA PHE A 240 25.98 16.93 -66.88
C PHE A 240 27.10 15.97 -67.31
N ALA A 241 27.46 15.95 -68.60
CA ALA A 241 28.58 15.13 -69.06
C ALA A 241 29.91 15.54 -68.42
N LYS A 242 30.13 16.85 -68.23
CA LYS A 242 31.29 17.39 -67.50
C LYS A 242 31.30 16.96 -66.04
N PHE A 243 30.14 16.99 -65.37
CA PHE A 243 29.98 16.46 -64.02
C PHE A 243 30.32 14.96 -63.94
N LEU A 244 29.90 14.13 -64.91
CA LEU A 244 30.27 12.71 -64.92
C LEU A 244 31.78 12.47 -65.06
N CYS A 245 32.47 13.34 -65.80
CA CYS A 245 33.92 13.30 -66.00
C CYS A 245 34.75 13.79 -64.79
N GLY A 246 34.11 14.18 -63.69
CA GLY A 246 34.80 14.54 -62.44
C GLY A 246 34.81 16.05 -62.13
N GLU A 247 34.19 16.88 -62.96
CA GLU A 247 34.00 18.30 -62.62
C GLU A 247 32.92 18.45 -61.53
N LYS A 248 32.92 19.60 -60.83
CA LYS A 248 31.90 19.91 -59.82
C LYS A 248 30.52 19.97 -60.47
N ASP A 249 29.49 19.68 -59.67
CA ASP A 249 28.08 19.75 -60.03
C ASP A 249 27.62 21.18 -60.36
N LEU A 250 28.21 22.18 -59.71
CA LEU A 250 27.96 23.60 -59.94
C LEU A 250 29.24 24.32 -60.36
N ASN A 251 29.13 25.18 -61.39
CA ASN A 251 30.21 26.09 -61.75
C ASN A 251 30.24 27.28 -60.77
N ASP A 252 31.41 27.79 -60.44
CA ASP A 252 31.55 28.86 -59.43
C ASP A 252 30.74 30.12 -59.83
N ASP A 253 30.64 30.43 -61.12
CA ASP A 253 29.83 31.55 -61.65
C ASP A 253 28.32 31.33 -61.44
N THR A 254 27.84 30.09 -61.62
CA THR A 254 26.43 29.74 -61.41
C THR A 254 26.07 29.76 -59.94
N MET A 255 26.98 29.30 -59.07
CA MET A 255 26.82 29.38 -57.62
C MET A 255 26.76 30.83 -57.15
N PHE A 256 27.65 31.69 -57.66
CA PHE A 256 27.63 33.12 -57.35
C PHE A 256 26.32 33.79 -57.80
N THR A 257 25.84 33.47 -59.00
CA THR A 257 24.57 34.00 -59.51
C THR A 257 23.40 33.59 -58.60
N TRP A 258 23.33 32.32 -58.20
CA TRP A 258 22.25 31.83 -57.32
C TRP A 258 22.33 32.40 -55.92
N MET A 259 23.53 32.54 -55.36
CA MET A 259 23.71 33.19 -54.06
C MET A 259 23.29 34.65 -54.09
N ASN A 260 23.61 35.37 -55.17
CA ASN A 260 23.24 36.76 -55.34
C ASN A 260 21.72 36.93 -55.54
N ASP A 261 21.07 36.03 -56.30
CA ASP A 261 19.62 36.00 -56.49
C ASP A 261 18.90 35.70 -55.16
N SER A 262 19.42 34.73 -54.39
CA SER A 262 18.90 34.39 -53.06
C SER A 262 19.03 35.55 -52.07
N MET A 263 20.15 36.28 -52.10
CA MET A 263 20.33 37.49 -51.28
C MET A 263 19.34 38.59 -51.67
N PHE A 264 19.11 38.80 -52.96
CA PHE A 264 18.16 39.79 -53.46
C PHE A 264 16.72 39.45 -53.05
N GLU A 265 16.34 38.16 -53.10
CA GLU A 265 15.03 37.69 -52.61
C GLU A 265 14.87 37.91 -51.10
N LEU A 266 15.91 37.65 -50.31
CA LEU A 266 15.89 37.90 -48.86
C LEU A 266 15.77 39.39 -48.53
N GLU A 267 16.49 40.26 -49.25
CA GLU A 267 16.37 41.72 -49.11
C GLU A 267 14.98 42.22 -49.50
N GLU A 268 14.42 41.74 -50.62
CA GLU A 268 13.07 42.11 -51.07
C GLU A 268 12.00 41.66 -50.06
N ASN A 269 12.12 40.44 -49.53
CA ASN A 269 11.17 39.90 -48.56
C ASN A 269 11.26 40.62 -47.20
N THR A 270 12.48 40.97 -46.77
CA THR A 270 12.70 41.79 -45.56
C THR A 270 12.07 43.18 -45.73
N THR A 271 12.21 43.79 -46.90
CA THR A 271 11.64 45.12 -47.22
C THR A 271 10.11 45.08 -47.27
N ARG A 272 9.53 44.01 -47.82
CA ARG A 272 8.08 43.78 -47.82
C ARG A 272 7.52 43.58 -46.41
N THR A 273 8.23 42.84 -45.56
CA THR A 273 7.83 42.57 -44.18
C THR A 273 7.88 43.84 -43.31
N ALA A 274 8.89 44.69 -43.51
CA ALA A 274 9.01 45.99 -42.82
C ALA A 274 7.92 47.01 -43.22
N THR A 275 7.25 46.82 -44.37
CA THR A 275 6.18 47.72 -44.84
C THR A 275 4.78 47.26 -44.37
N GLN A 276 4.67 46.08 -43.74
CA GLN A 276 3.39 45.42 -43.40
C GLN A 276 3.05 45.40 -41.90
N GLU A 277 3.66 46.22 -41.05
CA GLU A 277 3.34 46.29 -39.62
C GLU A 277 2.33 47.44 -39.33
N PRO A 278 1.01 47.16 -39.14
CA PRO A 278 0.11 48.09 -38.46
C PRO A 278 -0.29 47.57 -37.07
N ASP A 279 0.00 48.42 -36.09
CA ASP A 279 -0.59 48.59 -34.77
C ASP A 279 -1.81 47.73 -34.42
N SER A 280 -1.66 46.79 -33.47
CA SER A 280 -2.77 46.36 -32.60
C SER A 280 -2.28 45.64 -31.33
N GLU A 281 -1.87 46.42 -30.33
CA GLU A 281 -1.71 45.93 -28.96
C GLU A 281 -2.63 46.73 -28.03
N VAL A 282 -3.92 46.35 -27.96
CA VAL A 282 -4.85 46.84 -26.93
C VAL A 282 -5.85 45.74 -26.52
N SER A 283 -5.89 45.50 -25.20
CA SER A 283 -6.98 44.94 -24.40
C SER A 283 -7.12 43.42 -24.32
N ASN A 284 -6.88 42.86 -23.12
CA ASN A 284 -7.93 42.30 -22.26
C ASN A 284 -7.33 41.60 -21.03
N THR A 285 -7.49 42.17 -19.83
CA THR A 285 -7.74 41.40 -18.60
C THR A 285 -8.57 42.25 -17.64
N VAL A 286 -9.88 41.99 -17.64
CA VAL A 286 -10.84 42.42 -16.61
C VAL A 286 -11.68 41.19 -16.25
N ASP A 287 -11.67 40.91 -14.94
CA ASP A 287 -12.64 40.20 -14.09
C ASP A 287 -13.04 38.74 -14.35
N SER A 288 -12.87 37.93 -13.30
CA SER A 288 -13.84 36.91 -12.84
C SER A 288 -13.57 36.57 -11.37
N ASN A 289 -14.55 36.87 -10.52
CA ASN A 289 -14.74 36.33 -9.16
C ASN A 289 -14.91 34.80 -9.17
#